data_AF-A0A2X2VJJ1-F1
#
_entry.id   AF-A0A2X2VJJ1-F1
#
_cell.length_a   1.000
_cell.length_b   1.000
_cell.length_c   1.000
_cell.angle_alpha   90.00
_cell.angle_beta   90.00
_cell.angle_gamma   90.00
#
_symmetry.space_group_name_H-M   'P 1'
#
loop_
_entity.id
_entity.type
_entity.pdbx_description
1 polymer ?
#
loop_
_entity_poly.entity_id
_entity_poly.type
_entity_poly.pdbx_seq_one_letter_code
_entity_poly.pdbx_strand_id
1 'polypeptide(L)' 'MSQPDAIIRIKNLRLRTFIGIKEEEILNRQDIVINVAIHYPAEKAA' A
#
# COMPACT_ATOMS: atom_id res chain seq x y z
N MET A 1 16.25 -10.62 -23.96
CA MET A 1 14.78 -10.71 -23.91
C MET A 1 14.35 -10.07 -22.61
N SER A 2 13.54 -9.02 -22.64
CA SER A 2 13.04 -8.37 -21.42
C SER A 2 12.06 -9.35 -20.76
N GLN A 3 12.39 -9.98 -19.62
CA GLN A 3 11.32 -10.67 -18.88
C GLN A 3 10.26 -9.64 -18.50
N PRO A 4 8.98 -10.02 -18.53
CA PRO A 4 7.95 -9.21 -17.91
C PRO A 4 8.23 -9.15 -16.40
N ASP A 5 8.32 -7.94 -15.85
CA ASP A 5 8.28 -7.75 -14.40
C ASP A 5 7.00 -8.37 -13.85
N ALA A 6 7.11 -9.21 -12.82
CA ALA A 6 5.96 -9.67 -12.07
C ALA A 6 5.42 -8.49 -11.25
N ILE A 7 4.11 -8.26 -11.32
CA ILE A 7 3.46 -7.16 -10.60
C ILE A 7 2.59 -7.75 -9.49
N ILE A 8 3.01 -7.57 -8.25
CA ILE A 8 2.22 -7.90 -7.06
C ILE A 8 1.39 -6.68 -6.68
N ARG A 9 0.08 -6.86 -6.52
CA ARG A 9 -0.84 -5.78 -6.17
C ARG A 9 -1.54 -6.08 -4.85
N ILE A 10 -1.38 -5.17 -3.89
CA ILE A 10 -2.22 -5.14 -2.68
C ILE A 10 -3.35 -4.16 -2.96
N LYS A 11 -4.58 -4.67 -3.04
CA LYS A 11 -5.77 -3.87 -3.34
C LYS A 11 -6.57 -3.64 -2.07
N ASN A 12 -7.00 -2.40 -1.86
CA ASN A 12 -7.93 -1.99 -0.84
C ASN A 12 -7.55 -2.43 0.59
N LEU A 13 -6.28 -2.28 0.97
CA LEU A 13 -5.84 -2.56 2.33
C LEU A 13 -6.43 -1.52 3.28
N ARG A 14 -7.41 -1.93 4.10
CA ARG A 14 -8.11 -1.04 5.04
C ARG A 14 -7.38 -1.01 6.38
N LEU A 15 -7.05 0.18 6.86
CA LEU A 15 -6.35 0.39 8.13
C LEU A 15 -6.97 1.56 8.88
N ARG A 16 -6.74 1.64 10.20
CA ARG A 16 -7.09 2.81 11.02
C ARG A 16 -5.84 3.45 11.59
N THR A 17 -5.66 4.75 11.35
CA THR A 17 -4.50 5.49 11.88
C THR A 17 -4.84 6.97 12.14
N PHE A 18 -4.00 7.66 12.88
CA PHE A 18 -4.13 9.10 13.15
C PHE A 18 -3.52 9.89 11.99
N ILE A 19 -4.27 10.80 11.39
CA ILE A 19 -3.82 11.60 10.23
C ILE A 19 -4.32 13.03 10.37
N GLY A 20 -3.41 13.96 10.59
CA GLY A 20 -3.72 15.38 10.52
C GLY A 20 -2.96 16.21 11.53
N ILE A 21 -3.30 17.49 11.58
CA ILE A 21 -2.63 18.51 12.39
C ILE A 21 -3.57 19.12 13.43
N LYS A 22 -4.89 18.92 13.31
CA LYS A 22 -5.88 19.36 14.29
C LYS A 22 -5.89 18.40 15.48
N GLU A 23 -6.25 18.91 16.66
CA GLU A 23 -6.38 18.08 17.86
C GLU A 23 -7.33 16.91 17.66
N GLU A 24 -8.47 17.11 16.98
CA GLU A 24 -9.42 16.04 16.66
C GLU A 24 -8.79 14.93 15.81
N GLU A 25 -7.98 15.30 14.82
CA GLU A 25 -7.33 14.38 13.87
C GLU A 25 -6.21 13.56 14.53
N ILE A 26 -5.56 14.14 15.55
CA ILE A 26 -4.53 13.48 16.37
C ILE A 26 -5.17 12.58 17.44
N LEU A 27 -6.33 12.99 17.98
CA LEU A 27 -7.05 12.23 19.02
C LEU A 27 -7.85 11.06 18.45
N ASN A 28 -8.32 11.14 17.21
CA ASN A 28 -9.18 10.12 16.60
C ASN A 28 -8.52 9.41 15.42
N ARG A 29 -8.65 8.08 15.39
CA ARG A 29 -8.18 7.27 14.26
C ARG A 29 -9.19 7.37 13.11
N GLN A 30 -8.66 7.50 11.91
CA GLN A 30 -9.43 7.57 10.66
C GLN A 30 -9.25 6.30 9.86
N ASP A 31 -10.31 5.88 9.16
CA ASP A 31 -10.28 4.75 8.24
C ASP A 31 -9.60 5.16 6.94
N ILE A 32 -8.57 4.40 6.54
CA ILE A 32 -7.82 4.61 5.30
C ILE A 32 -7.83 3.37 4.42
N VAL A 33 -7.63 3.59 3.12
CA VAL A 33 -7.47 2.54 2.12
C VAL A 33 -6.12 2.72 1.43
N ILE A 34 -5.25 1.72 1.54
CA ILE A 34 -3.96 1.69 0.88
C ILE A 34 -4.02 0.75 -0.34
N ASN A 35 -3.47 1.21 -1.46
CA ASN A 35 -3.24 0.39 -2.64
C ASN A 35 -1.74 0.40 -2.95
N VAL A 36 -1.16 -0.78 -3.15
CA VAL A 36 0.28 -0.94 -3.39
C VAL A 36 0.50 -1.72 -4.69
N ALA A 37 1.45 -1.27 -5.51
CA ALA A 37 1.97 -2.01 -6.64
C ALA A 37 3.47 -2.26 -6.41
N ILE A 38 3.85 -3.53 -6.37
CA ILE A 38 5.24 -3.97 -6.19
C ILE A 38 5.66 -4.61 -7.50
N HIS A 39 6.69 -4.03 -8.12
CA HIS A 39 7.33 -4.56 -9.32
C HIS A 39 8.51 -5.43 -8.91
N TYR A 40 8.53 -6.67 -9.38
CA TYR A 40 9.58 -7.62 -9.03
C TYR A 40 10.09 -8.35 -10.28
N PRO A 41 11.41 -8.51 -10.47
CA PRO A 41 11.96 -9.26 -11.59
C PRO A 41 11.50 -10.71 -11.57
N ALA A 42 10.72 -11.14 -12.58
CA ALA A 42 10.14 -12.48 -12.61
C ALA A 42 11.19 -13.61 -12.57
N GLU A 43 12.42 -13.34 -13.02
CA GLU A 43 13.55 -14.29 -12.95
C GLU A 43 13.88 -14.78 -11.55
N LYS A 44 13.71 -13.92 -10.54
CA LYS A 44 14.12 -14.22 -9.16
C LYS A 44 13.00 -14.86 -8.33
N ALA A 45 11.81 -15.00 -8.91
CA ALA A 45 10.64 -15.58 -8.24
C ALA A 45 10.52 -17.10 -8.45
N ALA A 46 11.29 -17.65 -9.40
CA ALA A 46 11.28 -19.05 -9.80
C ALA A 46 12.11 -19.94 -8.87
#